data_AF-A0A8J2TFZ4-F1
#
_entry.id   AF-A0A8J2TFZ4-F1
#
_cell.length_a   1.000
_cell.length_b   1.000
_cell.length_c   1.000
_cell.angle_alpha   90.00
_cell.angle_beta   90.00
_cell.angle_gamma   90.00
#
_symmetry.space_group_name_H-M   'P 1'
#
loop_
_entity.id
_entity.type
_entity.pdbx_description
1 polymer ?
#
loop_
_entity_poly.entity_id
_entity_poly.type
_entity_poly.pdbx_seq_one_letter_code
_entity_poly.pdbx_strand_id
1 'polypeptide(L)'
;MYGALGVLAASQGTMNNFTFGNEQYQYYETICGGSGAGATFDGTDAVHTHMTNSRLTDPEVLEFRYPVLVESFSIRPNSGGKGKYNGGNGITRKIRFLEPMTANILSNHRIIPTFGLAGGNAGKVGQNSVQREDGTVKEIESTATVEMNAGDIFIIETPGGGGYGGIIDS
;
A
#
# COMPACT_ATOMS: atom_id res chain seq x y z
N MET A 1 -7.76 1.95 18.34
CA MET A 1 -7.68 2.11 19.81
C MET A 1 -6.77 3.27 20.25
N TYR A 2 -5.66 3.59 19.57
CA TYR A 2 -4.76 4.72 19.95
C TYR A 2 -5.24 6.14 19.58
N GLY A 3 -6.13 6.30 18.59
CA GLY A 3 -6.70 7.62 18.24
C GLY A 3 -7.59 8.22 19.34
N ALA A 4 -8.16 7.39 20.21
CA ALA A 4 -9.01 7.83 21.33
C ALA A 4 -8.21 8.41 22.52
N LEU A 5 -6.89 8.19 22.56
CA LEU A 5 -6.00 8.71 23.60
C LEU A 5 -5.23 9.98 23.16
N GLY A 6 -5.36 10.40 21.90
CA GLY A 6 -4.70 11.62 21.40
C GLY A 6 -3.16 11.55 21.35
N VAL A 7 -2.58 10.34 21.34
CA VAL A 7 -1.12 10.16 21.41
C VAL A 7 -0.47 9.93 20.03
N LEU A 8 -1.19 9.33 19.07
CA LEU A 8 -0.65 8.96 17.75
C LEU A 8 -1.68 9.17 16.63
N ALA A 9 -1.23 9.71 15.48
CA ALA A 9 -2.03 9.77 14.25
C ALA A 9 -2.26 8.36 13.67
N ALA A 10 -3.26 8.21 12.79
CA ALA A 10 -3.60 6.91 12.23
C ALA A 10 -2.48 6.40 11.32
N SER A 11 -2.01 5.19 11.57
CA SER A 11 -1.20 4.44 10.59
C SER A 11 -2.11 3.87 9.50
N GLN A 12 -1.50 3.37 8.42
CA GLN A 12 -2.15 2.78 7.24
C GLN A 12 -3.36 1.88 7.58
N GLY A 13 -3.36 1.18 8.72
CA GLY A 13 -4.58 0.63 9.32
C GLY A 13 -5.25 -0.50 8.53
N THR A 14 -4.58 -1.02 7.50
CA THR A 14 -5.09 -2.10 6.65
C THR A 14 -4.01 -3.10 6.28
N MET A 15 -4.44 -4.36 6.19
CA MET A 15 -3.68 -5.45 5.62
C MET A 15 -3.97 -5.47 4.11
N ASN A 16 -3.07 -4.97 3.27
CA ASN A 16 -3.20 -5.15 1.81
C ASN A 16 -2.80 -6.60 1.49
N ASN A 17 -3.78 -7.48 1.40
CA ASN A 17 -3.57 -8.88 1.04
C ASN A 17 -3.66 -9.00 -0.47
N PHE A 18 -2.56 -9.36 -1.11
CA PHE A 18 -2.52 -9.61 -2.53
C PHE A 18 -2.24 -11.08 -2.77
N THR A 19 -3.10 -11.73 -3.55
CA THR A 19 -2.88 -13.11 -4.00
C THR A 19 -2.99 -13.19 -5.49
N PHE A 20 -2.28 -14.14 -6.06
CA PHE A 20 -2.50 -14.52 -7.44
C PHE A 20 -2.20 -15.99 -7.63
N GLY A 21 -2.88 -16.58 -8.61
CA GLY A 21 -2.82 -18.01 -8.78
C GLY A 21 -3.34 -18.54 -10.10
N ASN A 22 -2.79 -19.70 -10.36
CA ASN A 22 -2.96 -20.71 -11.37
C ASN A 22 -3.75 -21.97 -11.02
N GLU A 23 -3.86 -22.91 -11.96
CA GLU A 23 -3.93 -24.33 -11.62
C GLU A 23 -2.58 -24.85 -11.07
N GLN A 24 -1.46 -24.23 -11.46
CA GLN A 24 -0.11 -24.68 -11.10
C GLN A 24 0.53 -23.85 -9.98
N TYR A 25 0.17 -22.57 -9.89
CA TYR A 25 0.80 -21.62 -8.97
C TYR A 25 -0.18 -21.06 -7.95
N GLN A 26 0.30 -20.79 -6.73
CA GLN A 26 -0.44 -20.01 -5.74
C GLN A 26 0.54 -19.14 -4.97
N TYR A 27 0.25 -17.84 -4.91
CA TYR A 27 1.04 -16.86 -4.19
C TYR A 27 0.15 -15.99 -3.29
N TYR A 28 0.70 -15.61 -2.13
CA TYR A 28 0.07 -14.72 -1.17
C TYR A 28 1.15 -13.80 -0.57
N GLU A 29 0.89 -12.49 -0.58
CA GLU A 29 1.71 -11.51 0.14
C GLU A 29 0.88 -10.49 0.91
N THR A 30 1.50 -9.97 1.96
CA THR A 30 1.04 -8.77 2.67
C THR A 30 1.94 -7.61 2.34
N ILE A 31 1.35 -6.46 2.02
CA ILE A 31 2.09 -5.27 1.55
C ILE A 31 2.03 -4.16 2.59
N CYS A 32 3.20 -3.60 2.94
CA CYS A 32 3.38 -2.54 3.93
C CYS A 32 2.85 -1.16 3.49
N GLY A 33 2.79 -0.21 4.42
CA GLY A 33 2.34 1.16 4.15
C GLY A 33 2.94 2.19 5.10
N GLY A 34 2.34 3.38 5.13
CA GLY A 34 2.83 4.48 5.96
C GLY A 34 2.35 4.41 7.42
N SER A 35 3.25 4.63 8.37
CA SER A 35 2.87 4.77 9.78
C SER A 35 2.46 6.21 10.13
N GLY A 36 1.60 6.37 11.14
CA GLY A 36 1.15 7.68 11.61
C GLY A 36 2.22 8.41 12.41
N ALA A 37 2.25 9.75 12.31
CA ALA A 37 3.14 10.59 13.10
C ALA A 37 2.72 10.67 14.58
N GLY A 38 3.69 10.89 15.45
CA GLY A 38 3.49 11.12 16.88
C GLY A 38 3.74 12.58 17.29
N ALA A 39 3.52 12.88 18.57
CA ALA A 39 3.69 14.24 19.11
C ALA A 39 5.14 14.76 19.08
N THR A 40 6.11 13.89 18.83
CA THR A 40 7.54 14.21 18.86
C THR A 40 8.32 13.58 17.70
N PHE A 41 7.66 12.91 16.74
CA PHE A 41 8.33 12.15 15.69
C PHE A 41 7.49 12.02 14.42
N ASP A 42 8.16 11.99 13.27
CA ASP A 42 7.58 11.65 11.97
C ASP A 42 7.21 10.16 11.90
N GLY A 43 6.17 9.84 11.14
CA GLY A 43 5.85 8.46 10.77
C GLY A 43 6.94 7.88 9.86
N THR A 44 7.23 6.60 10.03
CA THR A 44 8.11 5.82 9.17
C THR A 44 7.41 5.40 7.87
N ASP A 45 8.15 5.52 6.77
CA ASP A 45 7.76 5.07 5.43
C ASP A 45 7.83 3.53 5.30
N ALA A 46 6.93 2.94 4.52
CA ALA A 46 7.01 1.54 4.07
C ALA A 46 7.16 0.48 5.18
N VAL A 47 6.50 0.68 6.33
CA VAL A 47 6.58 -0.24 7.48
C VAL A 47 5.30 -1.07 7.65
N HIS A 48 5.48 -2.30 8.10
CA HIS A 48 4.36 -3.12 8.58
C HIS A 48 3.93 -2.65 9.96
N THR A 49 3.00 -1.69 10.01
CA THR A 49 2.38 -1.30 11.28
C THR A 49 1.35 -2.34 11.70
N HIS A 50 1.51 -2.92 12.90
CA HIS A 50 0.59 -3.90 13.53
C HIS A 50 0.60 -5.34 12.99
N MET A 51 1.58 -5.71 12.15
CA MET A 51 1.77 -7.10 11.71
C MET A 51 3.18 -7.60 12.03
N THR A 52 3.27 -8.89 12.37
CA THR A 52 4.52 -9.62 12.58
C THR A 52 5.38 -9.58 11.32
N ASN A 53 6.68 -9.44 11.53
CA ASN A 53 7.76 -9.24 10.56
C ASN A 53 7.85 -10.34 9.47
N SER A 54 6.92 -10.38 8.53
CA SER A 54 7.05 -11.14 7.29
C SER A 54 8.06 -10.41 6.41
N ARG A 55 9.29 -10.93 6.37
CA ARG A 55 10.33 -10.49 5.43
C ARG A 55 9.74 -10.58 4.03
N LEU A 56 9.67 -9.46 3.32
CA LEU A 56 9.19 -9.46 1.93
C LEU A 56 10.08 -10.41 1.13
N THR A 57 9.48 -11.31 0.34
CA THR A 57 10.21 -12.23 -0.52
C THR A 57 11.11 -11.43 -1.45
N ASP A 58 12.40 -11.76 -1.51
CA ASP A 58 13.34 -11.11 -2.43
C ASP A 58 12.79 -11.19 -3.87
N PRO A 59 12.78 -10.08 -4.64
CA PRO A 59 12.21 -10.06 -5.99
C PRO A 59 12.72 -11.19 -6.88
N GLU A 60 14.03 -11.49 -6.82
CA GLU A 60 14.66 -12.56 -7.58
C GLU A 60 14.07 -13.95 -7.27
N VAL A 61 13.70 -14.20 -6.01
CA VAL A 61 13.10 -15.47 -5.58
C VAL A 61 11.65 -15.57 -6.06
N LEU A 62 10.94 -14.45 -6.11
CA LEU A 62 9.56 -14.40 -6.63
C LEU A 62 9.55 -14.68 -8.14
N GLU A 63 10.39 -13.99 -8.89
CA GLU A 63 10.49 -14.10 -10.35
C GLU A 63 11.01 -15.48 -10.80
N PHE A 64 11.84 -16.12 -9.98
CA PHE A 64 12.28 -17.48 -10.25
C PHE A 64 11.17 -18.53 -10.03
N ARG A 65 10.27 -18.30 -9.07
CA ARG A 65 9.27 -19.30 -8.65
C ARG A 65 7.92 -19.15 -9.33
N TYR A 66 7.63 -17.97 -9.85
CA TYR A 66 6.34 -17.62 -10.41
C TYR A 66 6.54 -16.88 -11.73
N PRO A 67 5.71 -17.11 -12.77
CA PRO A 67 5.81 -16.40 -14.03
C PRO A 67 5.24 -14.97 -13.90
N VAL A 68 5.93 -14.16 -13.11
CA VAL A 68 5.67 -12.74 -12.87
C VAL A 68 6.99 -11.96 -12.80
N LEU A 69 6.93 -10.65 -13.04
CA LEU A 69 8.06 -9.72 -12.91
C LEU A 69 7.71 -8.62 -11.90
N VAL A 70 8.62 -8.32 -10.98
CA VAL A 70 8.50 -7.16 -10.09
C VAL A 70 9.00 -5.92 -10.84
N GLU A 71 8.08 -5.13 -11.38
CA GLU A 71 8.48 -3.88 -12.05
C GLU A 71 8.84 -2.77 -11.06
N SER A 72 8.17 -2.76 -9.91
CA SER A 72 8.42 -1.74 -8.91
C SER A 72 8.05 -2.22 -7.51
N PHE A 73 8.91 -1.87 -6.58
CA PHE A 73 8.62 -1.84 -5.16
C PHE A 73 9.33 -0.62 -4.58
N SER A 74 8.60 0.49 -4.48
CA SER A 74 9.18 1.80 -4.17
C SER A 74 8.31 2.58 -3.20
N ILE A 75 8.91 3.52 -2.47
CA ILE A 75 8.17 4.45 -1.63
C ILE A 75 7.26 5.30 -2.51
N ARG A 76 6.01 5.49 -2.08
CA ARG A 76 5.03 6.35 -2.75
C ARG A 76 5.16 7.77 -2.20
N PRO A 77 5.90 8.67 -2.85
CA PRO A 77 6.25 9.97 -2.28
C PRO A 77 5.01 10.82 -2.03
N ASN A 78 5.04 11.61 -0.95
CA ASN A 78 3.98 12.53 -0.57
C ASN A 78 2.61 11.84 -0.39
N SER A 79 2.62 10.58 0.05
CA SER A 79 1.39 9.86 0.44
C SER A 79 1.10 10.00 1.93
N GLY A 80 2.11 10.27 2.76
CA GLY A 80 1.95 10.62 4.17
C GLY A 80 1.30 11.99 4.38
N GLY A 81 0.45 12.10 5.40
CA GLY A 81 -0.22 13.33 5.81
C GLY A 81 0.77 14.36 6.34
N LYS A 82 0.62 15.61 5.92
CA LYS A 82 1.52 16.71 6.32
C LYS A 82 1.15 17.26 7.70
N GLY A 83 2.15 17.64 8.49
CA GLY A 83 1.96 18.28 9.79
C GLY A 83 3.27 18.85 10.31
N LYS A 84 3.29 19.30 11.57
CA LYS A 84 4.55 19.56 12.30
C LYS A 84 5.45 18.32 12.27
N TYR A 85 4.84 17.14 12.38
CA TYR A 85 5.46 15.87 12.04
C TYR A 85 4.63 15.20 10.94
N ASN A 86 5.31 14.73 9.90
CA ASN A 86 4.70 14.12 8.74
C ASN A 86 4.38 12.65 9.02
N GLY A 87 3.24 12.18 8.53
CA GLY A 87 2.97 10.75 8.45
C GLY A 87 3.91 10.09 7.44
N GLY A 88 4.17 8.80 7.64
CA GLY A 88 4.99 8.01 6.73
C GLY A 88 4.29 7.77 5.40
N ASN A 89 5.07 7.63 4.34
CA ASN A 89 4.61 7.27 3.01
C ASN A 89 4.29 5.77 2.92
N GLY A 90 3.25 5.45 2.14
CA GLY A 90 3.01 4.10 1.65
C GLY A 90 4.00 3.72 0.54
N ILE A 91 3.69 2.64 -0.18
CA ILE A 91 4.54 2.12 -1.26
C ILE A 91 3.72 1.90 -2.53
N THR A 92 4.41 1.87 -3.66
CA THR A 92 3.90 1.45 -4.95
C THR A 92 4.51 0.10 -5.29
N ARG A 93 3.65 -0.92 -5.45
CA ARG A 93 3.99 -2.27 -5.87
C ARG A 93 3.42 -2.51 -7.26
N LYS A 94 4.26 -2.95 -8.20
CA LYS A 94 3.84 -3.29 -9.57
C LYS A 94 4.30 -4.69 -9.92
N ILE A 95 3.36 -5.55 -10.26
CA ILE A 95 3.62 -6.94 -10.66
C ILE A 95 3.11 -7.14 -12.08
N ARG A 96 4.02 -7.43 -13.00
CA ARG A 96 3.66 -7.84 -14.37
C ARG A 96 3.48 -9.34 -14.41
N PHE A 97 2.39 -9.79 -15.02
CA PHE A 97 2.10 -11.20 -15.23
C PHE A 97 2.72 -11.67 -16.55
N LEU A 98 3.36 -12.82 -16.55
CA LEU A 98 3.95 -13.42 -17.76
C LEU A 98 3.08 -14.55 -18.33
N GLU A 99 2.07 -14.98 -17.57
CA GLU A 99 1.08 -15.99 -17.95
C GLU A 99 -0.31 -15.60 -17.40
N PRO A 100 -1.40 -16.14 -17.97
CA PRO A 100 -2.75 -15.94 -17.44
C PRO A 100 -2.90 -16.44 -16.00
N MET A 101 -3.48 -15.60 -15.14
CA MET A 101 -3.74 -15.89 -13.73
C MET A 101 -4.93 -15.10 -13.19
N THR A 102 -5.50 -15.57 -12.09
CA THR A 102 -6.47 -14.82 -11.31
C THR A 102 -5.76 -14.09 -10.16
N ALA A 103 -5.87 -12.76 -10.11
CA ALA A 103 -5.36 -11.94 -9.03
C ALA A 103 -6.50 -11.50 -8.09
N ASN A 104 -6.27 -11.56 -6.78
CA ASN A 104 -7.21 -11.07 -5.77
C ASN A 104 -6.55 -10.04 -4.88
N ILE A 105 -7.30 -9.00 -4.54
CA ILE A 105 -6.89 -7.96 -3.59
C ILE A 105 -7.96 -7.85 -2.51
N LEU A 106 -7.51 -7.81 -1.25
CA LEU A 106 -8.32 -7.40 -0.10
C LEU A 106 -7.54 -6.30 0.61
N SER A 107 -7.99 -5.07 0.44
CA SER A 107 -7.29 -3.87 0.91
C SER A 107 -8.27 -2.78 1.36
N ASN A 108 -8.22 -2.36 2.61
CA ASN A 108 -9.06 -1.29 3.15
C ASN A 108 -8.42 0.10 2.91
N HIS A 109 -9.00 1.16 3.47
CA HIS A 109 -8.53 2.54 3.34
C HIS A 109 -8.33 3.01 1.88
N ARG A 110 -9.22 2.56 0.99
CA ARG A 110 -9.36 3.06 -0.39
C ARG A 110 -10.41 4.17 -0.53
N ILE A 111 -11.25 4.35 0.48
CA ILE A 111 -12.32 5.38 0.54
C ILE A 111 -12.08 6.32 1.72
N ILE A 112 -11.85 5.77 2.92
CA ILE A 112 -11.64 6.55 4.15
C ILE A 112 -10.12 6.72 4.39
N PRO A 113 -9.59 7.95 4.39
CA PRO A 113 -8.16 8.21 4.60
C PRO A 113 -7.72 7.97 6.05
N THR A 114 -6.41 7.84 6.25
CA THR A 114 -5.81 7.80 7.59
C THR A 114 -5.80 9.19 8.19
N PHE A 115 -6.58 9.40 9.26
CA PHE A 115 -6.72 10.73 9.86
C PHE A 115 -5.41 11.22 10.51
N GLY A 116 -5.13 12.51 10.36
CA GLY A 116 -4.09 13.21 11.12
C GLY A 116 -4.57 13.60 12.51
N LEU A 117 -3.66 14.11 13.34
CA LEU A 117 -3.92 14.45 14.74
C LEU A 117 -3.43 15.87 15.08
N ALA A 118 -4.08 16.53 16.04
CA ALA A 118 -3.69 17.86 16.54
C ALA A 118 -3.54 18.92 15.43
N GLY A 119 -4.37 18.86 14.38
CA GLY A 119 -4.31 19.76 13.22
C GLY A 119 -3.44 19.26 12.06
N GLY A 120 -2.81 18.09 12.18
CA GLY A 120 -2.12 17.43 11.07
C GLY A 120 -3.09 16.91 10.02
N ASN A 121 -2.65 16.90 8.76
CA ASN A 121 -3.44 16.45 7.62
C ASN A 121 -3.52 14.92 7.55
N ALA A 122 -4.58 14.43 6.91
CA ALA A 122 -4.76 13.02 6.63
C ALA A 122 -3.75 12.50 5.59
N GLY A 123 -3.37 11.22 5.69
CA GLY A 123 -2.62 10.53 4.63
C GLY A 123 -3.50 10.23 3.42
N LYS A 124 -2.88 10.06 2.26
CA LYS A 124 -3.59 9.64 1.04
C LYS A 124 -4.16 8.23 1.23
N VAL A 125 -5.35 8.01 0.71
CA VAL A 125 -5.91 6.66 0.53
C VAL A 125 -5.00 5.84 -0.39
N GLY A 126 -5.08 4.52 -0.24
CA GLY A 126 -4.48 3.60 -1.21
C GLY A 126 -5.28 3.58 -2.50
N GLN A 127 -4.70 2.99 -3.55
CA GLN A 127 -5.34 2.80 -4.85
C GLN A 127 -4.91 1.45 -5.43
N ASN A 128 -5.79 0.82 -6.20
CA ASN A 128 -5.49 -0.40 -6.95
C ASN A 128 -5.88 -0.16 -8.41
N SER A 129 -5.05 -0.61 -9.34
CA SER A 129 -5.36 -0.55 -10.76
C SER A 129 -4.71 -1.70 -11.52
N VAL A 130 -5.26 -2.01 -12.68
CA VAL A 130 -4.65 -2.92 -13.65
C VAL A 130 -4.35 -2.13 -14.91
N GLN A 131 -3.09 -2.14 -15.31
CA GLN A 131 -2.65 -1.68 -16.61
C GLN A 131 -2.61 -2.88 -17.56
N ARG A 132 -3.41 -2.85 -18.61
CA ARG A 132 -3.41 -3.88 -19.66
C ARG A 132 -2.21 -3.73 -20.57
N GLU A 133 -1.86 -4.81 -21.29
CA GLU A 133 -0.75 -4.78 -22.26
C GLU A 133 -0.89 -3.67 -23.31
N ASP A 134 -2.13 -3.34 -23.72
CA ASP A 134 -2.43 -2.25 -24.66
C ASP A 134 -2.26 -0.83 -24.06
N GLY A 135 -1.89 -0.74 -22.77
CA GLY A 135 -1.70 0.51 -22.04
C GLY A 135 -2.95 1.03 -21.32
N THR A 136 -4.12 0.40 -21.51
CA THR A 136 -5.36 0.81 -20.83
C THR A 136 -5.25 0.57 -19.33
N VAL A 137 -5.58 1.59 -18.53
CA VAL A 137 -5.59 1.47 -17.06
C VAL A 137 -7.01 1.43 -16.55
N LYS A 138 -7.32 0.39 -15.77
CA LYS A 138 -8.61 0.22 -15.09
C LYS A 138 -8.42 0.28 -13.58
N GLU A 139 -9.17 1.15 -12.90
CA GLU A 139 -9.22 1.17 -11.44
C GLU A 139 -9.93 -0.08 -10.90
N ILE A 140 -9.42 -0.58 -9.78
CA ILE A 140 -9.91 -1.77 -9.11
C ILE A 140 -10.36 -1.39 -7.69
N GLU A 141 -11.46 -1.98 -7.25
CA GLU A 141 -12.01 -1.74 -5.91
C GLU A 141 -11.07 -2.23 -4.79
N SER A 142 -11.43 -1.92 -3.55
CA SER A 142 -10.74 -2.36 -2.33
C SER A 142 -10.67 -3.87 -2.19
N THR A 143 -11.75 -4.55 -2.57
CA THR A 143 -11.87 -6.02 -2.62
C THR A 143 -12.27 -6.41 -4.03
N ALA A 144 -11.41 -7.15 -4.72
CA ALA A 144 -11.69 -7.52 -6.10
C ALA A 144 -10.93 -8.78 -6.51
N THR A 145 -11.52 -9.47 -7.49
CA THR A 145 -10.91 -10.55 -8.26
C THR A 145 -10.78 -10.07 -9.70
N VAL A 146 -9.60 -10.24 -10.30
CA VAL A 146 -9.30 -9.79 -11.65
C VAL A 146 -8.56 -10.88 -12.41
N GLU A 147 -9.06 -11.20 -13.60
CA GLU A 147 -8.33 -12.02 -14.57
C GLU A 147 -7.22 -11.18 -15.21
N MET A 148 -6.00 -11.68 -15.10
CA MET A 148 -4.78 -11.10 -15.63
C MET A 148 -4.35 -11.92 -16.83
N ASN A 149 -3.99 -11.24 -17.92
CA ASN A 149 -3.34 -11.86 -19.07
C ASN A 149 -1.83 -11.70 -18.96
N ALA A 150 -1.08 -12.48 -19.74
CA ALA A 150 0.33 -12.22 -19.97
C ALA A 150 0.52 -10.79 -20.48
N GLY A 151 1.49 -10.05 -19.93
CA GLY A 151 1.74 -8.66 -20.25
C GLY A 151 1.01 -7.66 -19.34
N ASP A 152 -0.07 -8.04 -18.67
CA ASP A 152 -0.80 -7.14 -17.77
C ASP A 152 -0.02 -6.83 -16.48
N ILE A 153 -0.24 -5.66 -15.90
CA ILE A 153 0.42 -5.20 -14.68
C ILE A 153 -0.63 -4.89 -13.61
N PHE A 154 -0.53 -5.54 -12.46
CA PHE A 154 -1.31 -5.16 -11.27
C PHE A 154 -0.53 -4.14 -10.45
N ILE A 155 -1.14 -2.99 -10.18
CA ILE A 155 -0.55 -1.85 -9.48
C ILE A 155 -1.27 -1.66 -8.15
N ILE A 156 -0.51 -1.68 -7.05
CA ILE A 156 -1.01 -1.47 -5.70
C ILE A 156 -0.26 -0.28 -5.11
N GLU A 157 -1.00 0.77 -4.80
CA GLU A 157 -0.53 1.91 -4.04
C GLU A 157 -1.10 1.82 -2.63
N THR A 158 -0.24 1.67 -1.62
CA THR A 158 -0.70 1.55 -0.25
C THR A 158 -0.94 2.93 0.39
N PRO A 159 -1.86 3.02 1.38
CA PRO A 159 -2.13 4.28 2.07
C PRO A 159 -0.90 4.83 2.80
N GLY A 160 -0.83 6.16 2.91
CA GLY A 160 0.10 6.82 3.83
C GLY A 160 -0.44 6.84 5.27
N GLY A 161 0.39 7.23 6.22
CA GLY A 161 -0.03 7.54 7.59
C GLY A 161 -0.49 8.99 7.74
N GLY A 162 -1.27 9.30 8.77
CA GLY A 162 -1.67 10.66 9.11
C GLY A 162 -0.54 11.48 9.74
N GLY A 163 -0.54 12.80 9.50
CA GLY A 163 0.40 13.74 10.12
C GLY A 163 -0.02 14.19 11.51
N TYR A 164 0.90 14.82 12.24
CA TYR A 164 0.67 15.36 13.58
C TYR A 164 0.99 16.87 13.62
N GLY A 165 0.10 17.66 14.22
CA GLY A 165 0.28 19.10 14.42
C GLY A 165 -0.03 19.91 13.17
N GLY A 166 -0.76 21.02 13.31
CA GLY A 166 -1.01 21.95 12.21
C GLY A 166 0.27 22.61 11.69
N ILE A 167 0.35 22.80 10.37
CA ILE A 167 1.35 23.67 9.76
C ILE A 167 0.80 25.10 9.90
N ILE A 168 1.44 25.90 10.74
CA ILE A 168 1.13 27.33 10.79
C ILE A 168 1.86 27.93 9.59
N ASP A 169 1.13 28.30 8.54
CA ASP A 169 1.68 29.10 7.45
C ASP A 169 2.11 30.46 8.05
N SER A 170 3.40 30.78 7.96
CA SER A 170 3.97 32.09 8.30
C SER A 170 3.86 33.06 7.14
#